data_AF-A0A933U3R1-F1
#
_entry.id   AF-A0A933U3R1-F1
#
_cell.length_a   1.000
_cell.length_b   1.000
_cell.length_c   1.000
_cell.angle_alpha   90.00
_cell.angle_beta   90.00
_cell.angle_gamma   90.00
#
_symmetry.space_group_name_H-M   'P 1'
#
loop_
_entity.id
_entity.type
_entity.pdbx_description
1 polymer ?
#
loop_
_entity_poly.entity_id
_entity_poly.type
_entity_poly.pdbx_seq_one_letter_code
_entity_poly.pdbx_strand_id
1 'polypeptide(L)'
;MKKHTIPFCVILCVALARTLLAQDAPQGNLEKKAEELAVQLDSKYFYDRENARKELTEIGLPAENALINVIKTGSSRSRLNACGILGEIKSAKAVIPLLELYSAKDSDEPMKKSIVKTLKIMADEIVKIMDDPKINPKPVLPKEIQQNLLSLKVEKALSDLITEDNDYGHYDGQFDALRKFDAGIIPVLVEMFSSEGYDFFTTADEERAALLRTAAGDALGVVGDMSAAAALVPVFQNYWDSFLSQGNNGAMALNLAETAAVSCYRIGEKNPVETMTEYFQSEMNNMSTDNVTFEQDTLDAYNAAPLYAGFLLRLDMTDKAVEVYNYIITVHGKLQKLIEDQGRRDVRLSQPLTPYYNLACIYSLGGDKKKAMEYLTMAVDKGYGNYLWMQKDKDLDNLRDAEEFKALMKKLETAKKKPTENGGEEIY
;
A
#
# COMPACT_ATOMS: atom_id res chain seq x y z
N MET A 1 13.70 -19.96 32.21
CA MET A 1 13.27 -18.56 32.44
C MET A 1 12.13 -18.27 31.47
N LYS A 2 10.89 -18.24 31.97
CA LYS A 2 9.71 -17.96 31.14
C LYS A 2 9.65 -16.45 30.88
N LYS A 3 9.70 -16.05 29.60
CA LYS A 3 9.39 -14.67 29.19
C LYS A 3 7.89 -14.48 29.34
N HIS A 4 7.47 -13.62 30.26
CA HIS A 4 6.08 -13.18 30.35
C HIS A 4 5.82 -12.15 29.27
N THR A 5 5.18 -12.57 28.18
CA THR A 5 4.60 -11.69 27.18
C THR A 5 3.32 -11.10 27.79
N ILE A 6 3.29 -9.78 28.01
CA ILE A 6 2.09 -9.08 28.46
C ILE A 6 1.19 -8.92 27.23
N PRO A 7 -0.08 -9.40 27.26
CA PRO A 7 -0.97 -9.31 26.10
C PRO A 7 -1.33 -7.85 25.79
N PHE A 8 -1.40 -7.53 24.50
CA PHE A 8 -1.64 -6.18 23.93
C PHE A 8 -2.89 -5.49 24.51
N CYS A 9 -3.91 -6.27 24.92
CA CYS A 9 -5.10 -5.76 25.62
C CYS A 9 -4.80 -5.09 26.97
N VAL A 10 -3.76 -5.50 27.70
CA VAL A 10 -3.39 -4.89 28.99
C VAL A 10 -2.68 -3.56 28.79
N ILE A 11 -1.91 -3.42 27.71
CA ILE A 11 -1.26 -2.15 27.33
C ILE A 11 -2.32 -1.13 26.89
N LEU A 12 -3.30 -1.56 26.09
CA LEU A 12 -4.41 -0.73 25.64
C LEU A 12 -5.31 -0.29 26.80
N CYS A 13 -5.62 -1.19 27.75
CA CYS A 13 -6.41 -0.86 28.94
C CYS A 13 -5.67 0.10 29.90
N VAL A 14 -4.34 0.01 30.03
CA VAL A 14 -3.56 0.96 30.84
C VAL A 14 -3.46 2.33 30.15
N ALA A 15 -3.36 2.36 28.81
CA ALA A 15 -3.37 3.62 28.04
C ALA A 15 -4.74 4.32 28.09
N LEU A 16 -5.84 3.57 27.95
CA LEU A 16 -7.23 4.06 28.04
C LEU A 16 -7.61 4.48 29.47
N ALA A 17 -7.24 3.70 30.49
CA ALA A 17 -7.49 4.06 31.89
C ALA A 17 -6.69 5.31 32.31
N ARG A 18 -5.53 5.57 31.69
CA ARG A 18 -4.71 6.77 31.98
C ARG A 18 -5.14 8.00 31.19
N THR A 19 -5.70 7.84 29.99
CA THR A 19 -6.38 8.96 29.30
C THR A 19 -7.61 9.42 30.08
N LEU A 20 -8.32 8.50 30.73
CA LEU A 20 -9.40 8.82 31.68
C LEU A 20 -8.89 9.56 32.93
N LEU A 21 -7.74 9.19 33.51
CA LEU A 21 -7.16 9.89 34.67
C LEU A 21 -6.54 11.26 34.34
N ALA A 22 -6.10 11.47 33.09
CA ALA A 22 -5.58 12.77 32.63
C ALA A 22 -6.70 13.81 32.40
N GLN A 23 -7.94 13.36 32.18
CA GLN A 23 -9.10 14.25 32.02
C GLN A 23 -9.49 14.98 33.33
N ASP A 24 -9.04 14.51 34.49
CA ASP A 24 -9.37 15.07 35.81
C ASP A 24 -8.34 16.09 36.34
N ALA A 25 -7.21 16.29 35.65
CA ALA A 25 -6.25 17.33 36.01
C ALA A 25 -6.69 18.68 35.39
N PRO A 26 -6.80 19.78 36.17
CA PRO A 26 -7.07 21.09 35.58
C PRO A 26 -5.99 21.41 34.55
N GLN A 27 -6.37 21.72 33.32
CA GLN A 27 -5.46 21.96 32.20
C GLN A 27 -4.31 22.94 32.53
N GLY A 28 -4.59 23.98 33.33
CA GLY A 28 -3.57 24.93 33.81
C GLY A 28 -2.50 24.34 34.74
N ASN A 29 -2.76 23.22 35.42
CA ASN A 29 -1.75 22.52 36.23
C ASN A 29 -0.75 21.77 35.33
N LEU A 30 -1.23 21.19 34.22
CA LEU A 30 -0.38 20.50 33.24
C LEU A 30 0.50 21.47 32.46
N GLU A 31 -0.02 22.63 32.06
CA GLU A 31 0.75 23.68 31.38
C GLU A 31 1.88 24.20 32.27
N LYS A 32 1.58 24.51 33.54
CA LYS A 32 2.60 24.94 34.51
C LYS A 32 3.66 23.86 34.75
N LYS A 33 3.24 22.60 34.91
CA LYS A 33 4.17 21.47 35.03
C LYS A 33 5.05 21.35 33.78
N ALA A 34 4.49 21.56 32.60
CA ALA A 34 5.25 21.53 31.35
C ALA A 34 6.29 22.66 31.28
N GLU A 35 5.98 23.87 31.75
CA GLU A 35 6.96 24.96 31.83
C GLU A 35 8.15 24.61 32.74
N GLU A 36 7.90 24.02 33.91
CA GLU A 36 8.94 23.59 34.85
C GLU A 36 9.83 22.47 34.26
N LEU A 37 9.21 21.49 33.59
CA LEU A 37 9.92 20.39 32.92
C LEU A 37 10.70 20.86 31.69
N ALA A 38 10.19 21.83 30.94
CA ALA A 38 10.82 22.36 29.74
C ALA A 38 12.22 22.94 30.02
N VAL A 39 12.41 23.54 31.20
CA VAL A 39 13.72 24.02 31.66
C VAL A 39 14.74 22.88 31.78
N GLN A 40 14.30 21.68 32.18
CA GLN A 40 15.19 20.52 32.36
C GLN A 40 15.71 19.94 31.05
N LEU A 41 15.13 20.32 29.90
CA LEU A 41 15.62 19.90 28.58
C LEU A 41 17.04 20.40 28.27
N ASP A 42 17.54 21.42 29.00
CA ASP A 42 18.91 21.90 28.92
C ASP A 42 19.83 21.36 30.03
N SER A 43 19.33 20.49 30.92
CA SER A 43 20.14 19.93 32.02
C SER A 43 21.44 19.34 31.47
N LYS A 44 22.54 19.48 32.21
CA LYS A 44 23.81 18.81 31.86
C LYS A 44 23.70 17.29 32.02
N TYR A 45 22.82 16.80 32.89
CA TYR A 45 22.64 15.38 33.15
C TYR A 45 21.69 14.77 32.12
N PHE A 46 22.12 13.65 31.53
CA PHE A 46 21.31 12.93 30.54
C PHE A 46 19.98 12.43 31.11
N TYR A 47 20.00 11.91 32.33
CA TYR A 47 18.82 11.35 32.98
C TYR A 47 17.69 12.37 33.18
N ASP A 48 18.02 13.58 33.63
CA ASP A 48 17.03 14.66 33.78
C ASP A 48 16.37 15.01 32.45
N ARG A 49 17.17 15.14 31.38
CA ARG A 49 16.65 15.45 30.04
C ARG A 49 15.73 14.35 29.53
N GLU A 50 16.11 13.08 29.75
CA GLU A 50 15.34 11.92 29.30
C GLU A 50 13.99 11.82 30.04
N ASN A 51 14.01 12.03 31.36
CA ASN A 51 12.79 12.07 32.18
C ASN A 51 11.88 13.22 31.76
N ALA A 52 12.45 14.42 31.60
CA ALA A 52 11.70 15.59 31.14
C ALA A 52 11.09 15.36 29.76
N ARG A 53 11.85 14.78 28.81
CA ARG A 53 11.33 14.43 27.48
C ARG A 53 10.13 13.50 27.59
N LYS A 54 10.27 12.40 28.33
CA LYS A 54 9.21 11.42 28.52
C LYS A 54 7.96 12.03 29.15
N GLU A 55 8.11 12.77 30.24
CA GLU A 55 6.99 13.40 30.93
C GLU A 55 6.31 14.48 30.06
N LEU A 56 7.07 15.26 29.31
CA LEU A 56 6.51 16.27 28.38
C LEU A 56 5.76 15.62 27.23
N THR A 57 6.27 14.52 26.66
CA THR A 57 5.53 13.72 25.66
C THR A 57 4.25 13.14 26.27
N GLU A 58 4.29 12.63 27.50
CA GLU A 58 3.10 12.11 28.22
C GLU A 58 2.07 13.21 28.53
N ILE A 59 2.51 14.44 28.82
CA ILE A 59 1.62 15.60 28.97
C ILE A 59 0.88 15.89 27.65
N GLY A 60 1.56 15.75 26.50
CA GLY A 60 0.95 15.93 25.19
C GLY A 60 0.74 17.40 24.79
N LEU A 61 -0.36 17.70 24.10
CA LEU A 61 -0.66 19.04 23.58
C LEU A 61 -0.63 20.18 24.62
N PRO A 62 -1.02 20.01 25.89
CA PRO A 62 -0.83 21.04 26.93
C PRO A 62 0.62 21.53 27.09
N ALA A 63 1.63 20.73 26.71
CA ALA A 63 3.03 21.15 26.75
C ALA A 63 3.46 22.05 25.57
N GLU A 64 2.63 22.20 24.54
CA GLU A 64 3.06 22.78 23.26
C GLU A 64 3.57 24.21 23.38
N ASN A 65 2.95 25.06 24.20
CA ASN A 65 3.36 26.46 24.36
C ASN A 65 4.73 26.57 25.05
N ALA A 66 4.95 25.77 26.09
CA ALA A 66 6.23 25.72 26.79
C ALA A 66 7.35 25.26 25.85
N LEU A 67 7.09 24.23 25.05
CA LEU A 67 8.03 23.70 24.06
C LEU A 67 8.29 24.69 22.91
N ILE A 68 7.25 25.40 22.43
CA ILE A 68 7.38 26.47 21.43
C ILE A 68 8.24 27.62 21.97
N ASN A 69 8.15 27.92 23.26
CA ASN A 69 9.03 28.90 23.89
C ASN A 69 10.49 28.41 23.90
N VAL A 70 10.74 27.13 24.24
CA VAL A 70 12.09 26.54 24.22
C VAL A 70 12.71 26.59 22.83
N ILE A 71 11.98 26.27 21.75
CA ILE A 71 12.55 26.35 20.40
C ILE A 71 12.94 27.79 20.00
N LYS A 72 12.26 28.81 20.53
CA LYS A 72 12.53 30.22 20.26
C LYS A 72 13.71 30.77 21.07
N THR A 73 13.79 30.45 22.36
CA THR A 73 14.74 31.11 23.29
C THR A 73 15.82 30.19 23.85
N GLY A 74 15.69 28.88 23.68
CA GLY A 74 16.58 27.89 24.28
C GLY A 74 17.94 27.76 23.61
N SER A 75 18.84 27.01 24.27
CA SER A 75 20.12 26.55 23.72
C SER A 75 19.93 25.56 22.56
N SER A 76 20.96 25.30 21.75
CA SER A 76 20.90 24.27 20.69
C SER A 76 20.47 22.90 21.23
N ARG A 77 20.88 22.52 22.45
CA ARG A 77 20.51 21.24 23.06
C ARG A 77 19.04 21.18 23.45
N SER A 78 18.55 22.19 24.16
CA SER A 78 17.14 22.24 24.57
C SER A 78 16.20 22.36 23.38
N ARG A 79 16.57 23.15 22.36
CA ARG A 79 15.86 23.22 21.07
C ARG A 79 15.75 21.84 20.41
N LEU A 80 16.83 21.05 20.35
CA LEU A 80 16.81 19.71 19.76
C LEU A 80 15.83 18.77 20.47
N ASN A 81 15.84 18.77 21.80
CA ASN A 81 14.91 17.95 22.58
C ASN A 81 13.46 18.42 22.39
N ALA A 82 13.22 19.73 22.43
CA ALA A 82 11.89 20.30 22.23
C ALA A 82 11.32 20.00 20.85
N CYS A 83 12.13 20.08 19.78
CA CYS A 83 11.72 19.71 18.41
C CYS A 83 11.18 18.26 18.36
N GLY A 84 11.93 17.31 18.92
CA GLY A 84 11.51 15.91 18.94
C GLY A 84 10.15 15.71 19.63
N ILE A 85 9.96 16.32 20.81
CA ILE A 85 8.70 16.23 21.56
C ILE A 85 7.55 16.86 20.78
N LEU A 86 7.76 18.04 20.18
CA LEU A 86 6.74 18.73 19.38
C LEU A 86 6.25 17.88 18.20
N GLY A 87 7.14 17.09 17.59
CA GLY A 87 6.80 16.11 16.57
C GLY A 87 5.97 14.94 17.11
N GLU A 88 6.41 14.34 18.23
CA GLU A 88 5.71 13.22 18.88
C GLU A 88 4.29 13.58 19.31
N ILE A 89 4.10 14.79 19.86
CA ILE A 89 2.77 15.28 20.27
C ILE A 89 1.96 15.86 19.10
N LYS A 90 2.54 15.91 17.89
CA LYS A 90 1.91 16.44 16.66
C LYS A 90 1.33 17.85 16.82
N SER A 91 2.07 18.77 17.44
CA SER A 91 1.57 20.14 17.67
C SER A 91 1.51 20.97 16.38
N ALA A 92 0.32 21.12 15.78
CA ALA A 92 0.13 21.98 14.61
C ALA A 92 0.62 23.43 14.83
N LYS A 93 0.49 23.96 16.06
CA LYS A 93 0.98 25.32 16.41
C LYS A 93 2.49 25.46 16.30
N ALA A 94 3.24 24.37 16.41
CA ALA A 94 4.70 24.40 16.32
C ALA A 94 5.22 24.43 14.87
N VAL A 95 4.40 24.12 13.86
CA VAL A 95 4.86 24.04 12.46
C VAL A 95 5.51 25.35 12.00
N ILE A 96 4.84 26.50 12.18
CA ILE A 96 5.39 27.80 11.78
C ILE A 96 6.65 28.15 12.58
N PRO A 97 6.67 28.08 13.93
CA PRO A 97 7.90 28.27 14.71
C PRO A 97 9.07 27.37 14.30
N LEU A 98 8.82 26.11 13.93
CA LEU A 98 9.85 25.19 13.45
C LEU A 98 10.43 25.62 12.09
N LEU A 99 9.59 26.12 11.18
CA LEU A 99 10.03 26.65 9.87
C LEU A 99 10.81 27.97 10.02
N GLU A 100 10.40 28.83 10.95
CA GLU A 100 11.15 30.03 11.32
C GLU A 100 12.54 29.65 11.88
N LEU A 101 12.59 28.66 12.79
CA LEU A 101 13.85 28.17 13.34
C LEU A 101 14.75 27.55 12.26
N TYR A 102 14.19 26.77 11.32
CA TYR A 102 14.95 26.21 10.20
C TYR A 102 15.61 27.30 9.35
N SER A 103 14.93 28.43 9.17
CA SER A 103 15.38 29.56 8.37
C SER A 103 16.29 30.54 9.12
N ALA A 104 16.47 30.34 10.43
CA ALA A 104 17.27 31.22 11.26
C ALA A 104 18.77 31.13 10.93
N LYS A 105 19.47 32.27 10.98
CA LYS A 105 20.90 32.36 10.62
C LYS A 105 21.81 31.51 11.53
N ASP A 106 21.41 31.31 12.78
CA ASP A 106 22.11 30.52 13.80
C ASP A 106 21.74 29.03 13.78
N SER A 107 20.84 28.59 12.89
CA SER A 107 20.47 27.18 12.79
C SER A 107 21.57 26.37 12.11
N ASP A 108 22.24 25.54 12.89
CA ASP A 108 23.23 24.59 12.40
C ASP A 108 22.60 23.38 11.68
N GLU A 109 23.44 22.60 10.98
CA GLU A 109 23.00 21.44 10.21
C GLU A 109 22.34 20.33 11.07
N PRO A 110 22.84 19.99 12.28
CA PRO A 110 22.13 19.08 13.18
C PRO A 110 20.71 19.55 13.52
N MET A 111 20.52 20.85 13.79
CA MET A 111 19.21 21.41 14.08
C MET A 111 18.28 21.30 12.87
N LYS A 112 18.75 21.69 11.68
CA LYS A 112 17.95 21.59 10.44
C LYS A 112 17.50 20.16 10.17
N LYS A 113 18.39 19.17 10.32
CA LYS A 113 18.03 17.75 10.17
C LYS A 113 16.98 17.30 11.19
N SER A 114 17.10 17.74 12.44
CA SER A 114 16.11 17.45 13.48
C SER A 114 14.75 18.06 13.15
N ILE A 115 14.73 19.31 12.68
CA ILE A 115 13.50 19.98 12.24
C ILE A 115 12.87 19.27 11.06
N VAL A 116 13.67 18.87 10.06
CA VAL A 116 13.15 18.14 8.89
C VAL A 116 12.52 16.81 9.29
N LYS A 117 13.18 16.04 10.16
CA LYS A 117 12.62 14.81 10.72
C LYS A 117 11.31 15.07 11.49
N THR A 118 11.29 16.12 12.29
CA THR A 118 10.12 16.52 13.08
C THR A 118 8.95 16.88 12.16
N LEU A 119 9.19 17.72 11.15
CA LEU A 119 8.20 18.12 10.17
C LEU A 119 7.74 16.95 9.28
N LYS A 120 8.60 15.96 9.00
CA LYS A 120 8.23 14.68 8.35
C LYS A 120 7.14 13.96 9.15
N ILE A 121 7.34 13.83 10.47
CA ILE A 121 6.36 13.19 11.38
C ILE A 121 5.05 14.00 11.45
N MET A 122 5.14 15.32 11.33
CA MET A 122 4.00 16.24 11.38
C MET A 122 3.37 16.53 10.02
N ALA A 123 3.71 15.77 8.97
CA ALA A 123 3.32 16.08 7.60
C ALA A 123 1.81 16.29 7.42
N ASP A 124 0.96 15.51 8.12
CA ASP A 124 -0.50 15.71 8.12
C ASP A 124 -0.92 17.09 8.65
N GLU A 125 -0.30 17.56 9.73
CA GLU A 125 -0.59 18.88 10.29
C GLU A 125 -0.14 19.99 9.35
N ILE A 126 0.97 19.79 8.65
CA ILE A 126 1.45 20.72 7.63
C ILE A 126 0.45 20.77 6.47
N VAL A 127 -0.07 19.63 5.99
CA VAL A 127 -1.11 19.59 4.95
C VAL A 127 -2.34 20.39 5.38
N LYS A 128 -2.85 20.18 6.61
CA LYS A 128 -3.99 20.94 7.14
C LYS A 128 -3.72 22.45 7.14
N ILE A 129 -2.53 22.88 7.55
CA ILE A 129 -2.12 24.28 7.52
C ILE A 129 -2.04 24.83 6.08
N MET A 130 -1.50 24.03 5.16
CA MET A 130 -1.38 24.41 3.75
C MET A 130 -2.72 24.47 3.03
N ASP A 131 -3.72 23.71 3.49
CA ASP A 131 -5.07 23.70 2.90
C ASP A 131 -6.04 24.69 3.58
N ASP A 132 -5.74 25.19 4.80
CA ASP A 132 -6.62 26.12 5.52
C ASP A 132 -6.69 27.52 4.84
N PRO A 133 -7.82 27.93 4.25
CA PRO A 133 -7.93 29.21 3.55
C PRO A 133 -7.74 30.43 4.46
N LYS A 134 -7.83 30.27 5.79
CA LYS A 134 -7.63 31.35 6.76
C LYS A 134 -6.15 31.70 6.95
N ILE A 135 -5.24 30.81 6.59
CA ILE A 135 -3.79 31.01 6.71
C ILE A 135 -3.27 31.66 5.41
N ASN A 136 -2.99 32.95 5.47
CA ASN A 136 -2.44 33.75 4.36
C ASN A 136 -1.48 34.84 4.91
N PRO A 137 -0.21 34.93 4.45
CA PRO A 137 0.44 34.06 3.46
C PRO A 137 0.67 32.64 4.00
N LYS A 138 0.70 31.67 3.09
CA LYS A 138 1.11 30.30 3.41
C LYS A 138 2.60 30.28 3.81
N PRO A 139 3.00 29.44 4.78
CA PRO A 139 4.41 29.33 5.14
C PRO A 139 5.23 28.78 3.96
N VAL A 140 6.43 29.33 3.76
CA VAL A 140 7.36 28.82 2.74
C VAL A 140 8.03 27.57 3.28
N LEU A 141 7.86 26.45 2.58
CA LEU A 141 8.40 25.16 2.98
C LEU A 141 9.78 24.93 2.36
N PRO A 142 10.77 24.38 3.11
CA PRO A 142 12.01 23.88 2.52
C PRO A 142 11.74 22.82 1.46
N LYS A 143 12.63 22.69 0.45
CA LYS A 143 12.47 21.72 -0.65
C LYS A 143 12.26 20.28 -0.16
N GLU A 144 13.04 19.86 0.83
CA GLU A 144 12.94 18.54 1.44
C GLU A 144 11.56 18.30 2.07
N ILE A 145 10.97 19.32 2.70
CA ILE A 145 9.62 19.24 3.26
C ILE A 145 8.57 19.19 2.16
N GLN A 146 8.72 19.99 1.10
CA GLN A 146 7.81 19.92 -0.05
C GLN A 146 7.79 18.52 -0.67
N GLN A 147 8.96 17.89 -0.82
CA GLN A 147 9.09 16.51 -1.31
C GLN A 147 8.42 15.51 -0.36
N ASN A 148 8.67 15.59 0.95
CA ASN A 148 8.00 14.72 1.93
C ASN A 148 6.47 14.85 1.90
N LEU A 149 5.95 16.06 1.75
CA LEU A 149 4.50 16.28 1.63
C LEU A 149 3.94 15.73 0.31
N LEU A 150 4.69 15.85 -0.78
CA LEU A 150 4.32 15.25 -2.05
C LEU A 150 4.26 13.72 -1.91
N SER A 151 5.31 13.09 -1.35
CA SER A 151 5.35 11.66 -1.04
C SER A 151 4.14 11.22 -0.21
N LEU A 152 3.84 11.91 0.90
CA LEU A 152 2.67 11.59 1.72
C LEU A 152 1.35 11.69 0.93
N LYS A 153 1.17 12.73 0.11
CA LYS A 153 -0.04 12.90 -0.70
C LYS A 153 -0.20 11.78 -1.73
N VAL A 154 0.91 11.37 -2.35
CA VAL A 154 0.94 10.25 -3.30
C VAL A 154 0.65 8.94 -2.59
N GLU A 155 1.28 8.66 -1.45
CA GLU A 155 1.01 7.45 -0.66
C GLU A 155 -0.44 7.34 -0.24
N LYS A 156 -1.07 8.44 0.21
CA LYS A 156 -2.49 8.44 0.57
C LYS A 156 -3.36 8.09 -0.63
N ALA A 157 -3.09 8.70 -1.79
CA ALA A 157 -3.81 8.42 -3.02
C ALA A 157 -3.63 6.96 -3.47
N LEU A 158 -2.46 6.35 -3.25
CA LEU A 158 -2.22 4.92 -3.50
C LEU A 158 -2.89 4.02 -2.45
N SER A 159 -2.84 4.39 -1.16
CA SER A 159 -3.47 3.66 -0.06
C SER A 159 -4.99 3.58 -0.22
N ASP A 160 -5.61 4.62 -0.80
CA ASP A 160 -7.03 4.63 -1.16
C ASP A 160 -7.38 3.60 -2.25
N LEU A 161 -6.40 3.04 -2.97
CA LEU A 161 -6.60 1.98 -3.97
C LEU A 161 -6.58 0.57 -3.35
N ILE A 162 -5.99 0.44 -2.16
CA ILE A 162 -5.83 -0.83 -1.45
C ILE A 162 -6.98 -1.00 -0.45
N THR A 163 -7.56 -2.20 -0.35
CA THR A 163 -8.64 -2.46 0.61
C THR A 163 -8.12 -2.51 2.04
N GLU A 164 -9.03 -2.52 3.01
CA GLU A 164 -8.67 -2.60 4.44
C GLU A 164 -8.05 -3.95 4.81
N ASP A 165 -8.37 -5.02 4.07
CA ASP A 165 -7.81 -6.37 4.21
C ASP A 165 -6.60 -6.62 3.29
N ASN A 166 -5.88 -5.56 2.91
CA ASN A 166 -4.65 -5.63 2.11
C ASN A 166 -4.85 -6.35 0.76
N ASP A 167 -5.94 -6.01 0.06
CA ASP A 167 -6.18 -6.46 -1.30
C ASP A 167 -6.04 -5.33 -2.32
N TYR A 168 -5.58 -5.68 -3.51
CA TYR A 168 -5.25 -4.77 -4.59
C TYR A 168 -5.36 -5.50 -5.92
N GLY A 169 -6.09 -4.91 -6.85
CA GLY A 169 -6.18 -5.35 -8.24
C GLY A 169 -6.21 -4.13 -9.18
N HIS A 170 -6.67 -4.34 -10.40
CA HIS A 170 -6.71 -3.31 -11.43
C HIS A 170 -8.14 -3.07 -11.90
N TYR A 171 -8.46 -1.82 -12.22
CA TYR A 171 -9.72 -1.42 -12.86
C TYR A 171 -9.51 -0.14 -13.69
N ASP A 172 -10.42 0.15 -14.62
CA ASP A 172 -10.28 1.33 -15.49
C ASP A 172 -10.36 2.67 -14.70
N GLY A 173 -9.48 3.61 -15.02
CA GLY A 173 -9.38 4.92 -14.32
C GLY A 173 -8.87 4.86 -12.88
N GLN A 174 -8.29 3.74 -12.43
CA GLN A 174 -7.79 3.55 -11.05
C GLN A 174 -6.85 4.66 -10.56
N PHE A 175 -6.00 5.20 -11.42
CA PHE A 175 -4.98 6.20 -11.05
C PHE A 175 -5.34 7.64 -11.46
N ASP A 176 -6.59 7.93 -11.83
CA ASP A 176 -7.00 9.26 -12.29
C ASP A 176 -6.77 10.37 -11.24
N ALA A 177 -6.81 10.03 -9.95
CA ALA A 177 -6.48 10.95 -8.88
C ALA A 177 -5.03 11.45 -8.96
N LEU A 178 -4.10 10.61 -9.42
CA LEU A 178 -2.67 10.94 -9.55
C LEU A 178 -2.38 11.81 -10.77
N ARG A 179 -3.24 11.82 -11.79
CA ARG A 179 -3.10 12.70 -12.97
C ARG A 179 -3.22 14.20 -12.64
N LYS A 180 -3.70 14.54 -11.43
CA LYS A 180 -3.84 15.92 -10.96
C LYS A 180 -2.52 16.50 -10.43
N PHE A 181 -1.52 15.66 -10.21
CA PHE A 181 -0.19 16.09 -9.78
C PHE A 181 0.65 16.53 -10.98
N ASP A 182 1.63 17.40 -10.75
CA ASP A 182 2.60 17.79 -11.77
C ASP A 182 3.67 16.70 -11.98
N ALA A 183 4.58 16.92 -12.94
CA ALA A 183 5.65 15.99 -13.28
C ALA A 183 6.61 15.66 -12.11
N GLY A 184 6.59 16.45 -11.03
CA GLY A 184 7.34 16.16 -9.80
C GLY A 184 6.90 14.88 -9.10
N ILE A 185 5.74 14.31 -9.45
CA ILE A 185 5.30 12.99 -8.95
C ILE A 185 6.15 11.83 -9.48
N ILE A 186 6.75 11.95 -10.67
CA ILE A 186 7.47 10.85 -11.33
C ILE A 186 8.67 10.39 -10.48
N PRO A 187 9.59 11.26 -10.04
CA PRO A 187 10.69 10.84 -9.16
C PRO A 187 10.23 10.20 -7.85
N VAL A 188 9.10 10.67 -7.28
CA VAL A 188 8.52 10.14 -6.05
C VAL A 188 8.04 8.71 -6.24
N LEU A 189 7.28 8.45 -7.31
CA LEU A 189 6.80 7.11 -7.64
C LEU A 189 7.95 6.16 -8.00
N VAL A 190 8.98 6.64 -8.73
CA VAL A 190 10.19 5.86 -9.00
C VAL A 190 10.88 5.46 -7.71
N GLU A 191 11.03 6.37 -6.75
CA GLU A 191 11.65 6.09 -5.46
C GLU A 191 10.84 5.06 -4.65
N MET A 192 9.52 5.25 -4.55
CA MET A 192 8.60 4.31 -3.89
C MET A 192 8.67 2.91 -4.50
N PHE A 193 8.72 2.81 -5.83
CA PHE A 193 8.74 1.54 -6.53
C PHE A 193 10.08 0.83 -6.41
N SER A 194 11.20 1.55 -6.61
CA SER A 194 12.53 0.97 -6.77
C SER A 194 13.34 0.80 -5.49
N SER A 195 13.09 1.61 -4.46
CA SER A 195 13.93 1.60 -3.24
C SER A 195 13.40 0.58 -2.23
N GLU A 196 14.06 -0.56 -2.06
CA GLU A 196 13.65 -1.59 -1.09
C GLU A 196 13.47 -1.03 0.33
N GLY A 197 14.33 -0.08 0.73
CA GLY A 197 14.29 0.59 2.03
C GLY A 197 13.41 1.85 2.11
N TYR A 198 12.48 2.04 1.17
CA TYR A 198 11.56 3.17 1.21
C TYR A 198 10.71 3.14 2.49
N ASP A 199 10.80 4.21 3.28
CA ASP A 199 10.07 4.38 4.54
C ASP A 199 8.73 5.06 4.28
N PHE A 200 7.70 4.25 4.02
CA PHE A 200 6.33 4.70 3.78
C PHE A 200 5.78 5.45 5.01
N PHE A 201 5.22 6.63 4.78
CA PHE A 201 4.61 7.45 5.82
C PHE A 201 3.29 6.86 6.33
N THR A 202 2.57 6.17 5.46
CA THR A 202 1.18 5.73 5.71
C THR A 202 1.07 4.36 6.38
N THR A 203 2.15 3.57 6.41
CA THR A 203 2.13 2.24 7.00
C THR A 203 3.52 1.79 7.46
N ALA A 204 3.57 1.03 8.55
CA ALA A 204 4.74 0.25 8.96
C ALA A 204 4.54 -1.27 8.73
N ASP A 205 3.36 -1.67 8.22
CA ASP A 205 3.04 -3.04 7.86
C ASP A 205 3.71 -3.39 6.53
N GLU A 206 4.52 -4.45 6.53
CA GLU A 206 5.35 -4.84 5.38
C GLU A 206 4.51 -5.32 4.19
N GLU A 207 3.39 -6.00 4.45
CA GLU A 207 2.46 -6.46 3.41
C GLU A 207 1.82 -5.25 2.71
N ARG A 208 1.25 -4.31 3.47
CA ARG A 208 0.68 -3.08 2.90
C ARG A 208 1.74 -2.24 2.18
N ALA A 209 2.97 -2.19 2.68
CA ALA A 209 4.08 -1.50 2.03
C ALA A 209 4.44 -2.15 0.68
N ALA A 210 4.41 -3.49 0.58
CA ALA A 210 4.62 -4.19 -0.68
C ALA A 210 3.52 -3.86 -1.71
N LEU A 211 2.26 -3.76 -1.28
CA LEU A 211 1.16 -3.35 -2.15
C LEU A 211 1.28 -1.90 -2.61
N LEU A 212 1.66 -0.98 -1.71
CA LEU A 212 1.93 0.42 -2.08
C LEU A 212 3.07 0.53 -3.09
N ARG A 213 4.11 -0.31 -2.96
CA ARG A 213 5.20 -0.39 -3.93
C ARG A 213 4.68 -0.82 -5.30
N THR A 214 3.91 -1.90 -5.38
CA THR A 214 3.30 -2.35 -6.64
C THR A 214 2.41 -1.25 -7.24
N ALA A 215 1.53 -0.65 -6.44
CA ALA A 215 0.65 0.43 -6.89
C ALA A 215 1.42 1.66 -7.38
N ALA A 216 2.57 1.99 -6.77
CA ALA A 216 3.45 3.06 -7.26
C ALA A 216 4.06 2.72 -8.63
N GLY A 217 4.47 1.47 -8.81
CA GLY A 217 4.94 0.95 -10.10
C GLY A 217 3.86 1.07 -11.18
N ASP A 218 2.64 0.60 -10.91
CA ASP A 218 1.50 0.72 -11.83
C ASP A 218 1.15 2.18 -12.17
N ALA A 219 1.17 3.04 -11.16
CA ALA A 219 0.93 4.47 -11.35
C ALA A 219 1.90 5.09 -12.35
N LEU A 220 3.19 4.68 -12.35
CA LEU A 220 4.17 5.16 -13.34
C LEU A 220 3.76 4.84 -14.78
N GLY A 221 3.13 3.69 -15.03
CA GLY A 221 2.60 3.36 -16.35
C GLY A 221 1.44 4.27 -16.78
N VAL A 222 0.80 5.00 -15.85
CA VAL A 222 -0.38 5.83 -16.13
C VAL A 222 -0.07 7.32 -16.14
N VAL A 223 0.76 7.78 -15.19
CA VAL A 223 1.13 9.21 -15.03
C VAL A 223 2.56 9.52 -15.48
N GLY A 224 3.38 8.49 -15.71
CA GLY A 224 4.75 8.65 -16.16
C GLY A 224 4.86 8.99 -17.65
N ASP A 225 6.07 9.38 -18.03
CA ASP A 225 6.47 9.57 -19.41
C ASP A 225 7.80 8.84 -19.66
N MET A 226 8.30 8.90 -20.90
CA MET A 226 9.51 8.20 -21.31
C MET A 226 10.76 8.56 -20.49
N SER A 227 10.78 9.69 -19.76
CA SER A 227 11.90 10.05 -18.88
C SER A 227 12.06 9.06 -17.71
N ALA A 228 10.99 8.36 -17.30
CA ALA A 228 11.05 7.35 -16.26
C ALA A 228 11.71 6.03 -16.72
N ALA A 229 11.80 5.78 -18.03
CA ALA A 229 12.29 4.50 -18.57
C ALA A 229 13.72 4.19 -18.12
N ALA A 230 14.60 5.21 -18.07
CA ALA A 230 15.99 5.05 -17.64
C ALA A 230 16.12 4.56 -16.18
N ALA A 231 15.12 4.84 -15.33
CA ALA A 231 15.06 4.34 -13.96
C ALA A 231 14.34 2.99 -13.86
N LEU A 232 13.30 2.76 -14.69
CA LEU A 232 12.47 1.55 -14.62
C LEU A 232 13.12 0.32 -15.26
N VAL A 233 13.88 0.46 -16.34
CA VAL A 233 14.52 -0.69 -17.01
C VAL A 233 15.48 -1.44 -16.08
N PRO A 234 16.38 -0.77 -15.31
CA PRO A 234 17.21 -1.46 -14.33
C PRO A 234 16.41 -2.12 -13.21
N VAL A 235 15.28 -1.52 -12.80
CA VAL A 235 14.40 -2.08 -11.77
C VAL A 235 13.74 -3.37 -12.27
N PHE A 236 13.24 -3.36 -13.51
CA PHE A 236 12.77 -4.57 -14.18
C PHE A 236 13.86 -5.65 -14.19
N GLN A 237 15.06 -5.34 -14.66
CA GLN A 237 16.16 -6.30 -14.75
C GLN A 237 16.48 -6.92 -13.39
N ASN A 238 16.57 -6.11 -12.33
CA ASN A 238 16.84 -6.60 -10.98
C ASN A 238 15.76 -7.59 -10.48
N TYR A 239 14.49 -7.24 -10.64
CA TYR A 239 13.39 -8.13 -10.22
C TYR A 239 13.26 -9.37 -11.12
N TRP A 240 13.53 -9.22 -12.41
CA TRP A 240 13.50 -10.31 -13.38
C TRP A 240 14.61 -11.34 -13.10
N ASP A 241 15.86 -10.88 -12.91
CA ASP A 241 16.98 -11.75 -12.55
C ASP A 241 16.74 -12.43 -11.20
N SER A 242 16.17 -11.69 -10.24
CA SER A 242 15.77 -12.22 -8.93
C SER A 242 14.74 -13.35 -9.08
N PHE A 243 13.68 -13.14 -9.88
CA PHE A 243 12.69 -14.16 -10.18
C PHE A 243 13.33 -15.41 -10.83
N LEU A 244 14.14 -15.24 -11.88
CA LEU A 244 14.81 -16.35 -12.55
C LEU A 244 15.74 -17.13 -11.62
N SER A 245 16.36 -16.47 -10.63
CA SER A 245 17.24 -17.12 -9.65
C SER A 245 16.50 -17.86 -8.54
N GLN A 246 15.29 -17.43 -8.18
CA GLN A 246 14.51 -17.95 -7.06
C GLN A 246 13.49 -19.02 -7.47
N GLY A 247 13.19 -19.16 -8.77
CA GLY A 247 12.18 -20.09 -9.27
C GLY A 247 10.81 -19.85 -8.61
N ASN A 248 10.15 -20.91 -8.14
CA ASN A 248 8.80 -20.87 -7.58
C ASN A 248 8.64 -20.02 -6.30
N ASN A 249 9.72 -19.64 -5.63
CA ASN A 249 9.67 -18.73 -4.48
C ASN A 249 9.71 -17.24 -4.88
N GLY A 250 9.91 -16.95 -6.17
CA GLY A 250 10.06 -15.61 -6.71
C GLY A 250 8.75 -14.88 -7.04
N ALA A 251 7.59 -15.31 -6.53
CA ALA A 251 6.29 -14.73 -6.90
C ALA A 251 6.21 -13.20 -6.70
N MET A 252 6.79 -12.69 -5.60
CA MET A 252 6.88 -11.24 -5.35
C MET A 252 7.81 -10.55 -6.36
N ALA A 253 8.96 -11.17 -6.67
CA ALA A 253 9.89 -10.65 -7.67
C ALA A 253 9.27 -10.64 -9.07
N LEU A 254 8.50 -11.68 -9.42
CA LEU A 254 7.75 -11.73 -10.67
C LEU A 254 6.71 -10.62 -10.76
N ASN A 255 5.91 -10.40 -9.70
CA ASN A 255 4.92 -9.33 -9.68
C ASN A 255 5.57 -7.94 -9.88
N LEU A 256 6.69 -7.67 -9.19
CA LEU A 256 7.40 -6.40 -9.35
C LEU A 256 8.07 -6.27 -10.73
N ALA A 257 8.60 -7.36 -11.29
CA ALA A 257 9.12 -7.38 -12.66
C ALA A 257 8.00 -7.10 -13.68
N GLU A 258 6.86 -7.77 -13.55
CA GLU A 258 5.67 -7.57 -14.38
C GLU A 258 5.21 -6.12 -14.32
N THR A 259 5.12 -5.56 -13.12
CA THR A 259 4.74 -4.17 -12.89
C THR A 259 5.73 -3.20 -13.57
N ALA A 260 7.04 -3.44 -13.44
CA ALA A 260 8.05 -2.64 -14.13
C ALA A 260 7.92 -2.76 -15.66
N ALA A 261 7.66 -3.96 -16.19
CA ALA A 261 7.55 -4.21 -17.62
C ALA A 261 6.31 -3.57 -18.23
N VAL A 262 5.14 -3.72 -17.59
CA VAL A 262 3.88 -3.07 -17.99
C VAL A 262 4.05 -1.55 -17.96
N SER A 263 4.66 -1.01 -16.90
CA SER A 263 4.88 0.44 -16.81
C SER A 263 5.84 0.96 -17.86
N CYS A 264 6.95 0.25 -18.12
CA CYS A 264 7.84 0.54 -19.24
C CYS A 264 7.09 0.58 -20.58
N TYR A 265 6.26 -0.45 -20.84
CA TYR A 265 5.50 -0.53 -22.08
C TYR A 265 4.56 0.67 -22.27
N ARG A 266 3.83 1.05 -21.22
CA ARG A 266 2.87 2.16 -21.26
C ARG A 266 3.55 3.52 -21.48
N ILE A 267 4.80 3.70 -21.04
CA ILE A 267 5.57 4.92 -21.28
C ILE A 267 6.37 4.90 -22.59
N GLY A 268 6.36 3.78 -23.34
CA GLY A 268 6.97 3.65 -24.67
C GLY A 268 8.24 2.79 -24.75
N GLU A 269 8.69 2.18 -23.66
CA GLU A 269 9.84 1.27 -23.61
C GLU A 269 9.40 -0.20 -23.70
N LYS A 270 9.75 -0.88 -24.79
CA LYS A 270 9.18 -2.19 -25.12
C LYS A 270 10.03 -3.39 -24.72
N ASN A 271 11.34 -3.22 -24.53
CA ASN A 271 12.23 -4.37 -24.33
C ASN A 271 11.82 -5.25 -23.12
N PRO A 272 11.42 -4.68 -21.96
CA PRO A 272 10.97 -5.50 -20.82
C PRO A 272 9.73 -6.35 -21.12
N VAL A 273 8.73 -5.78 -21.81
CA VAL A 273 7.48 -6.51 -22.11
C VAL A 273 7.72 -7.59 -23.16
N GLU A 274 8.60 -7.34 -24.13
CA GLU A 274 8.99 -8.33 -25.14
C GLU A 274 9.68 -9.53 -24.49
N THR A 275 10.62 -9.27 -23.57
CA THR A 275 11.31 -10.31 -22.78
C THR A 275 10.33 -11.21 -22.02
N MET A 276 9.39 -10.61 -21.27
CA MET A 276 8.41 -11.40 -20.51
C MET A 276 7.42 -12.13 -21.42
N THR A 277 7.04 -11.51 -22.56
CA THR A 277 6.16 -12.14 -23.54
C THR A 277 6.78 -13.41 -24.11
N GLU A 278 8.07 -13.37 -24.47
CA GLU A 278 8.81 -14.54 -24.94
C GLU A 278 8.86 -15.65 -23.88
N TYR A 279 9.12 -15.29 -22.63
CA TYR A 279 9.10 -16.23 -21.51
C TYR A 279 7.74 -16.91 -21.35
N PHE A 280 6.65 -16.14 -21.23
CA PHE A 280 5.32 -16.72 -21.07
C PHE A 280 4.90 -17.55 -22.28
N GLN A 281 5.24 -17.12 -23.50
CA GLN A 281 5.01 -17.94 -24.69
C GLN A 281 5.75 -19.27 -24.61
N SER A 282 6.99 -19.29 -24.11
CA SER A 282 7.73 -20.54 -23.95
C SER A 282 7.09 -21.50 -22.94
N GLU A 283 6.58 -20.99 -21.82
CA GLU A 283 5.86 -21.78 -20.81
C GLU A 283 4.52 -22.32 -21.35
N MET A 284 3.90 -21.54 -22.25
CA MET A 284 2.61 -21.88 -22.86
C MET A 284 2.74 -22.67 -24.17
N ASN A 285 3.94 -23.07 -24.61
CA ASN A 285 4.16 -23.74 -25.90
C ASN A 285 3.36 -25.05 -26.08
N ASN A 286 3.04 -25.74 -24.98
CA ASN A 286 2.29 -27.00 -24.97
C ASN A 286 0.80 -26.82 -24.62
N MET A 287 0.30 -25.58 -24.64
CA MET A 287 -1.10 -25.25 -24.39
C MET A 287 -2.03 -25.99 -25.38
N SER A 288 -2.70 -27.03 -24.90
CA SER A 288 -3.70 -27.78 -25.66
C SER A 288 -4.93 -28.04 -24.82
N THR A 289 -6.11 -27.91 -25.43
CA THR A 289 -7.36 -28.33 -24.80
C THR A 289 -7.74 -29.76 -25.19
N ASP A 290 -7.19 -30.36 -26.24
CA ASP A 290 -7.65 -31.65 -26.77
C ASP A 290 -7.14 -32.84 -25.96
N ASN A 291 -5.83 -32.90 -25.72
CA ASN A 291 -5.14 -34.02 -25.07
C ASN A 291 -4.72 -33.66 -23.64
N VAL A 292 -5.68 -33.33 -22.77
CA VAL A 292 -5.39 -32.96 -21.37
C VAL A 292 -5.00 -34.20 -20.56
N THR A 293 -3.78 -34.21 -20.02
CA THR A 293 -3.21 -35.29 -19.20
C THR A 293 -2.59 -34.72 -17.90
N PHE A 294 -2.10 -35.60 -17.02
CA PHE A 294 -1.25 -35.21 -15.88
C PHE A 294 0.24 -35.20 -16.22
N GLU A 295 0.60 -35.14 -17.50
CA GLU A 295 2.00 -34.97 -17.91
C GLU A 295 2.48 -33.57 -17.55
N GLN A 296 3.78 -33.46 -17.27
CA GLN A 296 4.41 -32.24 -16.77
C GLN A 296 4.09 -31.04 -17.66
N ASP A 297 4.20 -31.20 -18.98
CA ASP A 297 3.92 -30.15 -19.97
C ASP A 297 2.50 -29.57 -19.87
N THR A 298 1.48 -30.40 -19.57
CA THR A 298 0.10 -29.92 -19.38
C THR A 298 -0.03 -29.14 -18.08
N LEU A 299 0.62 -29.62 -17.01
CA LEU A 299 0.58 -28.97 -15.71
C LEU A 299 1.35 -27.66 -15.69
N ASP A 300 2.50 -27.58 -16.36
CA ASP A 300 3.30 -26.37 -16.49
C ASP A 300 2.51 -25.26 -17.20
N ALA A 301 1.95 -25.56 -18.38
CA ALA A 301 1.11 -24.60 -19.11
C ALA A 301 -0.13 -24.19 -18.29
N TYR A 302 -0.79 -25.14 -17.62
CA TYR A 302 -1.94 -24.85 -16.77
C TYR A 302 -1.58 -23.94 -15.58
N ASN A 303 -0.42 -24.13 -14.97
CA ASN A 303 0.05 -23.33 -13.83
C ASN A 303 0.57 -21.95 -14.24
N ALA A 304 1.16 -21.82 -15.42
CA ALA A 304 1.66 -20.54 -15.95
C ALA A 304 0.53 -19.64 -16.51
N ALA A 305 -0.56 -20.24 -17.01
CA ALA A 305 -1.63 -19.54 -17.70
C ALA A 305 -2.29 -18.38 -16.90
N PRO A 306 -2.58 -18.49 -15.60
CA PRO A 306 -3.18 -17.39 -14.84
C PRO A 306 -2.31 -16.12 -14.81
N LEU A 307 -0.99 -16.30 -14.65
CA LEU A 307 -0.01 -15.20 -14.65
C LEU A 307 0.05 -14.55 -16.03
N TYR A 308 0.11 -15.37 -17.09
CA TYR A 308 0.13 -14.85 -18.46
C TYR A 308 -1.16 -14.09 -18.82
N ALA A 309 -2.32 -14.62 -18.43
CA ALA A 309 -3.60 -13.95 -18.68
C ALA A 309 -3.70 -12.60 -17.94
N GLY A 310 -3.23 -12.53 -16.69
CA GLY A 310 -3.15 -11.29 -15.92
C GLY A 310 -2.22 -10.25 -16.56
N PHE A 311 -1.04 -10.69 -16.99
CA PHE A 311 -0.09 -9.84 -17.71
C PHE A 311 -0.69 -9.28 -19.02
N LEU A 312 -1.33 -10.13 -19.84
CA LEU A 312 -2.01 -9.71 -21.06
C LEU A 312 -3.12 -8.68 -20.79
N LEU A 313 -3.88 -8.87 -19.71
CA LEU A 313 -4.94 -7.94 -19.33
C LEU A 313 -4.37 -6.56 -18.96
N ARG A 314 -3.26 -6.50 -18.23
CA ARG A 314 -2.57 -5.24 -17.88
C ARG A 314 -1.96 -4.51 -19.08
N LEU A 315 -1.71 -5.23 -20.18
CA LEU A 315 -1.28 -4.69 -21.47
C LEU A 315 -2.43 -4.31 -22.41
N ASP A 316 -3.67 -4.34 -21.91
CA ASP A 316 -4.90 -4.10 -22.69
C ASP A 316 -5.07 -5.08 -23.87
N MET A 317 -4.47 -6.28 -23.78
CA MET A 317 -4.58 -7.34 -24.77
C MET A 317 -5.77 -8.27 -24.45
N THR A 318 -6.95 -7.67 -24.28
CA THR A 318 -8.14 -8.32 -23.72
C THR A 318 -8.55 -9.60 -24.45
N ASP A 319 -8.55 -9.61 -25.78
CA ASP A 319 -8.93 -10.79 -26.57
C ASP A 319 -8.04 -12.00 -26.26
N LYS A 320 -6.72 -11.78 -26.18
CA LYS A 320 -5.77 -12.84 -25.83
C LYS A 320 -5.92 -13.28 -24.38
N ALA A 321 -6.16 -12.34 -23.45
CA ALA A 321 -6.42 -12.69 -22.05
C ALA A 321 -7.67 -13.58 -21.92
N VAL A 322 -8.73 -13.26 -22.66
CA VAL A 322 -9.97 -14.08 -22.72
C VAL A 322 -9.68 -15.49 -23.27
N GLU A 323 -8.87 -15.62 -24.31
CA GLU A 323 -8.45 -16.93 -24.84
C GLU A 323 -7.76 -17.77 -23.76
N VAL A 324 -6.81 -17.18 -23.02
CA VAL A 324 -6.07 -17.88 -21.96
C VAL A 324 -6.98 -18.20 -20.76
N TYR A 325 -7.87 -17.30 -20.34
CA TYR A 325 -8.84 -17.60 -19.28
C TYR A 325 -9.79 -18.76 -19.64
N ASN A 326 -10.26 -18.80 -20.88
CA ASN A 326 -11.10 -19.91 -21.36
C ASN A 326 -10.32 -21.23 -21.42
N TYR A 327 -9.03 -21.19 -21.78
CA TYR A 327 -8.15 -22.35 -21.69
C TYR A 327 -8.05 -22.86 -20.25
N ILE A 328 -7.78 -21.99 -19.27
CA ILE A 328 -7.67 -22.38 -17.86
C ILE A 328 -8.95 -23.08 -17.40
N ILE A 329 -10.12 -22.48 -17.67
CA ILE A 329 -11.41 -23.04 -17.28
C ILE A 329 -11.65 -24.41 -17.93
N THR A 330 -11.33 -24.53 -19.23
CA THR A 330 -11.52 -25.77 -19.99
C THR A 330 -10.61 -26.89 -19.50
N VAL A 331 -9.32 -26.61 -19.33
CA VAL A 331 -8.33 -27.57 -18.86
C VAL A 331 -8.61 -27.97 -17.42
N HIS A 332 -8.97 -27.03 -16.54
CA HIS A 332 -9.38 -27.34 -15.17
C HIS A 332 -10.53 -28.35 -15.13
N GLY A 333 -11.58 -28.14 -15.92
CA GLY A 333 -12.72 -29.06 -15.99
C GLY A 333 -12.34 -30.44 -16.50
N LYS A 334 -11.44 -30.52 -17.50
CA LYS A 334 -10.94 -31.79 -18.04
C LYS A 334 -10.05 -32.53 -17.02
N LEU A 335 -9.14 -31.81 -16.35
CA LEU A 335 -8.32 -32.39 -15.29
C LEU A 335 -9.18 -32.87 -14.13
N GLN A 336 -10.15 -32.07 -13.66
CA GLN A 336 -11.06 -32.48 -12.60
C GLN A 336 -11.81 -33.77 -12.96
N LYS A 337 -12.37 -33.86 -14.17
CA LYS A 337 -13.01 -35.09 -14.65
C LYS A 337 -12.03 -36.27 -14.68
N LEU A 338 -10.79 -36.04 -15.11
CA LEU A 338 -9.76 -37.08 -15.14
C LEU A 338 -9.41 -37.58 -13.72
N ILE A 339 -9.36 -36.68 -12.72
CA ILE A 339 -9.19 -37.04 -11.30
C ILE A 339 -10.32 -37.98 -10.87
N GLU A 340 -11.56 -37.61 -11.18
CA GLU A 340 -12.76 -38.37 -10.82
C GLU A 340 -12.78 -39.76 -11.51
N ASP A 341 -12.58 -39.80 -12.83
CA ASP A 341 -12.60 -41.02 -13.63
C ASP A 341 -11.48 -42.00 -13.22
N GLN A 342 -10.30 -41.49 -12.85
CA GLN A 342 -9.17 -42.31 -12.39
C GLN A 342 -9.19 -42.58 -10.87
N GLY A 343 -10.14 -42.02 -10.12
CA GLY A 343 -10.21 -42.15 -8.67
C GLY A 343 -8.97 -41.59 -7.93
N ARG A 344 -8.29 -40.58 -8.51
CA ARG A 344 -7.09 -39.96 -7.95
C ARG A 344 -7.46 -39.19 -6.68
N ARG A 345 -6.99 -39.66 -5.51
CA ARG A 345 -7.21 -38.97 -4.21
C ARG A 345 -6.01 -38.14 -3.76
N ASP A 346 -4.88 -38.31 -4.45
CA ASP A 346 -3.60 -37.63 -4.23
C ASP A 346 -3.55 -36.24 -4.87
N VAL A 347 -4.41 -35.97 -5.86
CA VAL A 347 -4.45 -34.68 -6.58
C VAL A 347 -5.62 -33.85 -6.08
N ARG A 348 -5.35 -32.58 -5.74
CA ARG A 348 -6.36 -31.57 -5.44
C ARG A 348 -6.08 -30.34 -6.29
N LEU A 349 -7.06 -29.96 -7.11
CA LEU A 349 -6.98 -28.75 -7.92
C LEU A 349 -7.71 -27.61 -7.21
N SER A 350 -7.03 -26.49 -7.01
CA SER A 350 -7.67 -25.25 -6.59
C SER A 350 -8.61 -24.76 -7.68
N GLN A 351 -9.79 -24.27 -7.30
CA GLN A 351 -10.75 -23.72 -8.27
C GLN A 351 -10.14 -22.49 -8.96
N PRO A 352 -10.36 -22.30 -10.27
CA PRO A 352 -9.81 -21.17 -11.01
C PRO A 352 -10.69 -19.92 -10.79
N LEU A 353 -10.75 -19.44 -9.54
CA LEU A 353 -11.63 -18.35 -9.11
C LEU A 353 -11.33 -17.04 -9.85
N THR A 354 -10.06 -16.67 -9.94
CA THR A 354 -9.59 -15.43 -10.59
C THR A 354 -9.96 -15.37 -12.08
N PRO A 355 -9.79 -16.43 -12.90
CA PRO A 355 -10.31 -16.47 -14.26
C PRO A 355 -11.80 -16.15 -14.41
N TYR A 356 -12.68 -16.73 -13.56
CA TYR A 356 -14.12 -16.41 -13.63
C TYR A 356 -14.38 -14.95 -13.27
N TYR A 357 -13.74 -14.44 -12.22
CA TYR A 357 -13.90 -13.05 -11.79
C TYR A 357 -13.40 -12.06 -12.86
N ASN A 358 -12.21 -12.28 -13.42
CA ASN A 358 -11.64 -11.39 -14.43
C ASN A 358 -12.43 -11.43 -15.75
N LEU A 359 -12.96 -12.59 -16.15
CA LEU A 359 -13.90 -12.65 -17.28
C LEU A 359 -15.18 -11.85 -17.00
N ALA A 360 -15.69 -11.87 -15.76
CA ALA A 360 -16.82 -11.04 -15.39
C ALA A 360 -16.50 -9.54 -15.53
N CYS A 361 -15.33 -9.09 -15.06
CA CYS A 361 -14.88 -7.71 -15.23
C CYS A 361 -14.72 -7.33 -16.72
N ILE A 362 -14.11 -8.19 -17.53
CA ILE A 362 -13.94 -7.96 -18.98
C ILE A 362 -15.30 -7.81 -19.67
N TYR A 363 -16.26 -8.70 -19.43
CA TYR A 363 -17.59 -8.60 -20.04
C TYR A 363 -18.38 -7.40 -19.50
N SER A 364 -18.17 -7.04 -18.24
CA SER A 364 -18.76 -5.86 -17.62
C SER A 364 -18.28 -4.58 -18.32
N LEU A 365 -16.97 -4.39 -18.45
CA LEU A 365 -16.37 -3.28 -19.21
C LEU A 365 -16.84 -3.26 -20.67
N GLY A 366 -16.96 -4.43 -21.31
CA GLY A 366 -17.50 -4.58 -22.66
C GLY A 366 -19.01 -4.32 -22.79
N GLY A 367 -19.73 -4.08 -21.69
CA GLY A 367 -21.17 -3.80 -21.65
C GLY A 367 -22.08 -5.02 -21.78
N ASP A 368 -21.53 -6.24 -21.89
CA ASP A 368 -22.30 -7.49 -21.89
C ASP A 368 -22.64 -7.89 -20.45
N LYS A 369 -23.58 -7.16 -19.85
CA LYS A 369 -24.01 -7.34 -18.46
C LYS A 369 -24.48 -8.77 -18.17
N LYS A 370 -25.06 -9.45 -19.17
CA LYS A 370 -25.56 -10.81 -19.01
C LYS A 370 -24.40 -11.77 -18.79
N LYS A 371 -23.42 -11.79 -19.70
CA LYS A 371 -22.23 -12.63 -19.52
C LYS A 371 -21.44 -12.25 -18.27
N ALA A 372 -21.32 -10.95 -18.00
CA ALA A 372 -20.64 -10.48 -16.79
C ALA A 372 -21.25 -11.07 -15.52
N MET A 373 -22.59 -11.02 -15.38
CA MET A 373 -23.29 -11.62 -14.25
C MET A 373 -23.20 -13.15 -14.20
N GLU A 374 -23.22 -13.83 -15.35
CA GLU A 374 -23.03 -15.28 -15.44
C GLU A 374 -21.66 -15.69 -14.87
N TYR A 375 -20.58 -15.07 -15.33
CA TYR A 375 -19.22 -15.35 -14.85
C TYR A 375 -19.02 -14.95 -13.38
N LEU A 376 -19.58 -13.80 -12.96
CA LEU A 376 -19.47 -13.35 -11.56
C LEU A 376 -20.17 -14.32 -10.60
N THR A 377 -21.34 -14.82 -11.00
CA THR A 377 -22.08 -15.84 -10.24
C THR A 377 -21.27 -17.13 -10.15
N MET A 378 -20.67 -17.58 -11.26
CA MET A 378 -19.80 -18.77 -11.26
C MET A 378 -18.60 -18.59 -10.33
N ALA A 379 -17.96 -17.43 -10.31
CA ALA A 379 -16.84 -17.14 -9.40
C ALA A 379 -17.27 -17.31 -7.94
N VAL A 380 -18.37 -16.65 -7.53
CA VAL A 380 -18.87 -16.68 -6.15
C VAL A 380 -19.35 -18.08 -5.75
N ASP A 381 -20.05 -18.79 -6.63
CA ASP A 381 -20.52 -20.15 -6.36
C ASP A 381 -19.38 -21.16 -6.24
N LYS A 382 -18.24 -20.89 -6.88
CA LYS A 382 -17.02 -21.69 -6.77
C LYS A 382 -16.14 -21.31 -5.57
N GLY A 383 -16.49 -20.25 -4.84
CA GLY A 383 -15.82 -19.86 -3.60
C GLY A 383 -15.07 -18.53 -3.65
N TYR A 384 -15.19 -17.73 -4.72
CA TYR A 384 -14.64 -16.38 -4.72
C TYR A 384 -15.26 -15.56 -3.59
N GLY A 385 -14.43 -15.14 -2.63
CA GLY A 385 -14.87 -14.58 -1.35
C GLY A 385 -14.54 -13.10 -1.13
N ASN A 386 -13.87 -12.46 -2.09
CA ASN A 386 -13.23 -11.16 -1.89
C ASN A 386 -14.23 -9.99 -1.94
N TYR A 387 -14.99 -9.86 -0.87
CA TYR A 387 -16.07 -8.89 -0.72
C TYR A 387 -15.60 -7.43 -0.83
N LEU A 388 -14.47 -7.08 -0.18
CA LEU A 388 -14.00 -5.70 -0.17
C LEU A 388 -13.43 -5.28 -1.53
N TRP A 389 -12.74 -6.18 -2.23
CA TRP A 389 -12.33 -5.91 -3.60
C TRP A 389 -13.53 -5.74 -4.53
N MET A 390 -14.50 -6.67 -4.51
CA MET A 390 -15.68 -6.59 -5.37
C MET A 390 -16.53 -5.33 -5.10
N GLN A 391 -16.47 -4.78 -3.88
CA GLN A 391 -17.06 -3.48 -3.58
C GLN A 391 -16.31 -2.32 -4.22
N LYS A 392 -14.97 -2.37 -4.23
CA LYS A 392 -14.09 -1.29 -4.73
C LYS A 392 -13.89 -1.30 -6.25
N ASP A 393 -13.88 -2.48 -6.85
CA ASP A 393 -13.59 -2.71 -8.27
C ASP A 393 -14.61 -2.00 -9.16
N LYS A 394 -14.13 -1.02 -9.93
CA LYS A 394 -15.00 -0.19 -10.78
C LYS A 394 -15.32 -0.84 -12.11
N ASP A 395 -14.63 -1.92 -12.48
CA ASP A 395 -14.97 -2.65 -13.71
C ASP A 395 -16.39 -3.23 -13.64
N LEU A 396 -16.92 -3.43 -12.42
CA LEU A 396 -18.26 -3.95 -12.14
C LEU A 396 -19.32 -2.84 -11.93
N ASP A 397 -18.98 -1.55 -12.11
CA ASP A 397 -19.87 -0.43 -11.80
C ASP A 397 -21.22 -0.52 -12.53
N ASN A 398 -21.24 -1.01 -13.77
CA ASN A 398 -22.47 -1.12 -14.56
C ASN A 398 -23.41 -2.25 -14.10
N LEU A 399 -22.97 -3.12 -13.18
CA LEU A 399 -23.73 -4.24 -12.62
C LEU A 399 -24.35 -3.91 -11.26
N ARG A 400 -23.88 -2.86 -10.56
CA ARG A 400 -24.23 -2.59 -9.15
C ARG A 400 -25.73 -2.45 -8.88
N ASP A 401 -26.47 -1.93 -9.86
CA ASP A 401 -27.92 -1.74 -9.73
C ASP A 401 -28.73 -3.03 -9.95
N ALA A 402 -28.13 -4.08 -10.50
CA ALA A 402 -28.80 -5.35 -10.75
C ALA A 402 -29.12 -6.07 -9.43
N GLU A 403 -30.34 -6.59 -9.30
CA GLU A 403 -30.77 -7.32 -8.10
C GLU A 403 -29.92 -8.58 -7.86
N GLU A 404 -29.47 -9.23 -8.93
CA GLU A 404 -28.58 -10.39 -8.87
C GLU A 404 -27.21 -10.01 -8.25
N PHE A 405 -26.63 -8.87 -8.65
CA PHE A 405 -25.37 -8.38 -8.08
C PHE A 405 -25.52 -8.08 -6.58
N LYS A 406 -26.60 -7.39 -6.20
CA LYS A 406 -26.89 -7.10 -4.79
C LYS A 406 -27.06 -8.38 -3.96
N ALA A 407 -27.67 -9.42 -4.54
CA ALA A 407 -27.81 -10.72 -3.89
C ALA A 407 -26.44 -11.40 -3.67
N LEU A 408 -25.53 -11.36 -4.67
CA LEU A 408 -24.16 -11.86 -4.52
C LEU A 408 -23.39 -11.11 -3.44
N MET A 409 -23.42 -9.76 -3.44
CA MET A 409 -22.77 -8.95 -2.41
C MET A 409 -23.28 -9.30 -1.00
N LYS A 410 -24.59 -9.47 -0.82
CA LYS A 410 -25.18 -9.87 0.47
C LYS A 410 -24.73 -11.26 0.91
N LYS A 411 -24.63 -12.22 -0.03
CA LYS A 411 -24.12 -13.57 0.24
C LYS A 411 -22.68 -13.51 0.76
N LEU A 412 -21.82 -12.74 0.10
CA LEU A 412 -20.41 -12.56 0.49
C LEU A 412 -20.27 -11.82 1.83
N GLU A 413 -21.02 -10.75 2.04
CA GLU A 413 -21.01 -10.01 3.31
C GLU A 413 -21.39 -10.91 4.50
N THR A 414 -22.40 -11.77 4.30
CA THR A 414 -22.83 -12.74 5.32
C THR A 414 -21.76 -13.80 5.59
N ALA A 415 -21.06 -14.27 4.55
CA ALA A 415 -19.96 -15.21 4.70
C ALA A 415 -18.79 -14.60 5.47
N LYS A 416 -18.39 -13.35 5.15
CA LYS A 416 -17.32 -12.62 5.85
C LYS A 416 -17.62 -12.39 7.34
N LYS A 417 -18.89 -12.21 7.72
CA LYS A 417 -19.31 -11.98 9.12
C LYS A 417 -19.33 -13.26 9.98
N LYS A 418 -19.25 -14.46 9.40
CA LYS A 418 -19.16 -15.69 10.18
C LYS A 418 -17.71 -15.90 10.61
N PRO A 419 -17.38 -15.92 11.91
CA PRO A 419 -16.08 -16.40 12.35
C PRO A 419 -15.93 -17.84 11.87
N THR A 420 -14.82 -18.18 11.23
CA THR A 420 -14.50 -19.57 10.92
C THR A 420 -14.42 -20.34 12.24
N GLU A 421 -15.37 -21.26 12.47
CA GLU A 421 -15.40 -22.08 13.69
C GLU A 421 -14.24 -23.10 13.77
N ASN A 422 -13.31 -23.08 12.82
CA ASN A 422 -12.06 -23.82 12.91
C ASN A 422 -10.92 -22.95 12.38
N GLY A 423 -10.00 -22.57 13.27
CA GLY A 423 -8.73 -21.93 12.91
C GLY A 423 -7.83 -22.89 12.14
N GLY A 424 -8.06 -22.99 10.83
CA GLY A 424 -7.19 -23.67 9.88
C GLY A 424 -6.75 -22.68 8.82
N GLU A 425 -5.45 -22.60 8.61
CA GLU A 425 -4.72 -21.76 7.64
C GLU A 425 -5.39 -21.74 6.26
N GLU A 426 -5.76 -20.55 5.78
CA GLU A 426 -5.93 -20.31 4.34
C GLU A 426 -4.58 -19.81 3.82
N ILE A 427 -3.85 -20.73 3.19
CA ILE A 427 -2.72 -20.43 2.32
C ILE A 427 -3.30 -20.36 0.91
N TYR A 428 -3.19 -19.20 0.26
CA TYR A 428 -3.59 -18.98 -1.13
C TYR A 428 -2.73 -19.76 -2.12
#